data_AF-A0A519JVJ1-F1
#
_entry.id   AF-A0A519JVJ1-F1
#
_cell.length_a   1.000
_cell.length_b   1.000
_cell.length_c   1.000
_cell.angle_alpha   90.00
_cell.angle_beta   90.00
_cell.angle_gamma   90.00
#
_symmetry.space_group_name_H-M   'P 1'
#
loop_
_entity.id
_entity.type
_entity.pdbx_description
1 polymer ?
#
loop_
_entity_poly.entity_id
_entity_poly.type
_entity_poly.pdbx_seq_one_letter_code
_entity_poly.pdbx_strand_id
1 'polypeptide(L)'
;VQHQSEEILQRVNLFLGPGAVDKLRIAQGPVKPLPDSPATPRRKAAAAAPLPAHQEAELKASVADAPDGLKGALERLGRAVLRGDRDT
;
A
#
# COMPACT_ATOMS: atom_id res chain seq x y z
N VAL A 1 1.48 16.32 -6.79
CA VAL A 1 2.29 17.48 -7.21
C VAL A 1 1.57 18.37 -8.24
N GLN A 2 1.10 17.86 -9.39
CA GLN A 2 0.49 18.76 -10.40
C GLN A 2 -0.74 19.54 -9.89
N HIS A 3 -1.60 18.91 -9.08
CA HIS A 3 -2.79 19.57 -8.49
C HIS A 3 -2.44 20.69 -7.48
N GLN A 4 -1.18 20.84 -7.08
CA GLN A 4 -0.72 21.84 -6.11
C GLN A 4 -0.05 23.04 -6.79
N SER A 5 -0.08 23.14 -8.12
CA SER A 5 0.70 24.13 -8.86
C SER A 5 0.37 25.57 -8.48
N GLU A 6 -0.91 25.88 -8.27
CA GLU A 6 -1.35 27.22 -7.84
C GLU A 6 -0.87 27.56 -6.43
N GLU A 7 -0.98 26.60 -5.50
CA GLU A 7 -0.50 26.75 -4.13
C GLU A 7 1.03 26.96 -4.08
N ILE A 8 1.79 26.22 -4.90
CA ILE A 8 3.24 26.38 -5.02
C ILE A 8 3.58 27.79 -5.52
N LEU A 9 2.91 28.26 -6.59
CA LEU A 9 3.12 29.61 -7.12
C LEU A 9 2.80 30.70 -6.08
N GLN A 10 1.70 30.56 -5.34
CA GLN A 10 1.32 31.50 -4.29
C GLN A 10 2.37 31.57 -3.18
N ARG A 11 2.85 30.43 -2.69
CA ARG A 11 3.87 30.38 -1.63
C ARG A 11 5.21 30.98 -2.09
N VAL A 12 5.61 30.72 -3.33
CA VAL A 12 6.83 31.27 -3.90
C VAL A 12 6.71 32.79 -4.07
N ASN A 13 5.61 33.30 -4.62
CA ASN A 13 5.38 34.73 -4.79
C ASN A 13 5.15 35.46 -3.46
N LEU A 14 4.62 34.79 -2.41
CA LEU A 14 4.56 35.38 -1.08
C LEU A 14 5.96 35.66 -0.52
N PHE A 15 6.93 34.79 -0.80
CA PHE A 15 8.30 34.93 -0.33
C PHE A 15 9.13 35.88 -1.20
N LEU A 16 8.99 35.82 -2.53
CA LEU A 16 9.79 36.60 -3.49
C LEU A 16 9.17 37.94 -3.88
N GLY A 17 7.90 38.16 -3.57
CA GLY A 17 7.12 39.32 -3.98
C GLY A 17 6.03 38.97 -5.02
N PRO A 18 4.90 39.70 -5.01
CA PRO A 18 3.79 39.44 -5.94
C PRO A 18 4.25 39.49 -7.40
N GLY A 19 3.91 38.47 -8.19
CA GLY A 19 4.24 38.42 -9.62
C GLY A 19 5.72 38.13 -9.94
N ALA A 20 6.53 37.71 -8.96
CA ALA A 20 7.92 37.33 -9.22
C ALA A 20 8.04 36.10 -10.15
N VAL A 21 7.06 35.20 -10.13
CA VAL A 21 7.01 33.99 -10.94
C VAL A 21 5.63 33.81 -11.56
N ASP A 22 5.59 33.78 -12.90
CA ASP A 22 4.35 33.66 -13.68
C ASP A 22 4.00 32.23 -14.09
N LYS A 23 4.99 31.35 -14.24
CA LYS A 23 4.79 30.02 -14.82
C LYS A 23 5.62 28.95 -14.13
N LEU A 24 4.93 27.89 -13.70
CA LEU A 24 5.54 26.67 -13.20
C LEU A 24 5.55 25.60 -14.29
N ARG A 25 6.73 25.09 -14.64
CA ARG A 25 6.89 23.94 -15.55
C ARG A 25 7.35 22.72 -14.74
N ILE A 26 6.55 21.67 -14.72
CA ILE A 26 6.89 20.39 -14.06
C ILE A 26 7.46 19.44 -15.11
N ALA A 27 8.78 19.23 -15.12
CA ALA A 27 9.43 18.24 -15.96
C ALA A 27 9.63 16.94 -15.17
N GLN A 28 8.95 15.87 -15.57
CA GLN A 28 9.16 14.53 -15.02
C GLN A 28 10.26 13.83 -15.83
N GLY A 29 11.41 13.60 -15.19
CA GLY A 29 12.46 12.74 -15.73
C GLY A 29 12.21 11.27 -15.36
N PRO A 30 13.06 10.35 -15.87
CA PRO A 30 13.07 8.97 -15.41
C PRO A 30 13.21 8.94 -13.89
N VAL A 31 12.27 8.29 -13.22
CA VAL A 31 12.32 8.13 -11.77
C VAL A 31 13.48 7.19 -11.50
N LYS A 32 14.57 7.70 -10.91
CA LYS A 32 15.62 6.82 -10.38
C LYS A 32 14.95 5.82 -9.44
N PRO A 33 15.26 4.51 -9.54
CA PRO A 33 14.81 3.55 -8.56
C PRO A 33 15.13 4.12 -7.18
N LEU A 34 14.16 4.04 -6.27
CA LEU A 34 14.42 4.35 -4.88
C LEU A 34 15.67 3.54 -4.49
N PRO A 35 16.71 4.14 -3.89
CA PRO A 35 17.84 3.36 -3.39
C PRO A 35 17.26 2.22 -2.57
N ASP A 36 17.70 0.99 -2.84
CA ASP A 36 17.21 -0.20 -2.17
C ASP A 36 17.15 0.13 -0.68
N SER A 37 15.91 0.30 -0.18
CA SER A 37 15.69 0.53 1.24
C SER A 37 16.43 -0.60 1.93
N PRO A 38 17.30 -0.33 2.93
CA PRO A 38 18.14 -1.36 3.53
C PRO A 38 17.21 -2.51 3.84
N ALA A 39 17.42 -3.63 3.16
CA ALA A 39 16.42 -4.68 3.06
C ALA A 39 15.98 -4.99 4.48
N THR A 40 14.79 -4.50 4.87
CA THR A 40 14.20 -4.89 6.13
C THR A 40 14.25 -6.39 6.06
N PRO A 41 14.95 -7.08 6.99
CA PRO A 41 15.15 -8.50 6.88
C PRO A 41 13.76 -9.03 6.64
N ARG A 42 13.53 -9.60 5.44
CA ARG A 42 12.26 -10.23 5.13
C ARG A 42 12.14 -11.19 6.29
N ARG A 43 11.24 -10.92 7.23
CA ARG A 43 10.92 -11.89 8.26
C ARG A 43 10.54 -13.06 7.38
N LYS A 44 11.45 -14.05 7.26
CA LYS A 44 11.11 -15.33 6.66
C LYS A 44 9.83 -15.63 7.40
N ALA A 45 8.70 -15.59 6.69
CA ALA A 45 7.44 -15.94 7.29
C ALA A 45 7.70 -17.36 7.78
N ALA A 46 8.10 -17.49 9.05
CA ALA A 46 8.36 -18.76 9.69
C ALA A 46 7.08 -19.50 9.41
N ALA A 47 7.16 -20.56 8.58
CA ALA A 47 6.02 -21.11 7.86
C ALA A 47 4.79 -21.02 8.75
N ALA A 48 3.93 -20.04 8.46
CA ALA A 48 3.06 -19.48 9.49
C ALA A 48 2.24 -20.62 10.05
N ALA A 49 2.24 -20.79 11.37
CA ALA A 49 1.71 -21.99 12.00
C ALA A 49 0.32 -22.32 11.42
N PRO A 50 0.02 -23.59 11.11
CA PRO A 50 -1.26 -23.98 10.55
C PRO A 50 -2.40 -23.42 11.39
N LEU A 51 -3.45 -22.93 10.73
CA LEU A 51 -4.62 -22.42 11.42
C LEU A 51 -5.30 -23.59 12.16
N PRO A 52 -5.84 -23.38 13.38
CA PRO A 52 -6.60 -24.43 14.06
C PRO A 52 -7.75 -24.94 13.18
N ALA A 53 -8.02 -26.25 13.24
CA ALA A 53 -8.97 -26.91 12.33
C ALA A 53 -10.39 -26.30 12.36
N HIS A 54 -10.84 -25.78 13.51
CA HIS A 54 -12.13 -25.08 13.61
C HIS A 54 -12.16 -23.80 12.77
N GLN A 55 -11.10 -22.99 12.82
CA GLN A 55 -11.00 -21.73 12.07
C GLN A 55 -10.86 -21.97 10.57
N GLU A 56 -10.20 -23.06 10.16
CA GLU A 56 -10.18 -23.45 8.75
C GLU A 56 -11.57 -23.83 8.22
N ALA A 57 -12.36 -24.54 9.03
CA ALA A 57 -13.72 -24.92 8.66
C ALA A 57 -14.63 -23.70 8.56
N GLU A 58 -14.56 -22.79 9.54
CA GLU A 58 -15.30 -21.52 9.54
C GLU A 58 -14.91 -20.62 8.35
N LEU A 59 -13.61 -20.50 8.06
CA LEU A 59 -13.14 -19.74 6.90
C LEU A 59 -13.68 -20.33 5.60
N LYS A 60 -13.61 -21.66 5.41
CA LYS A 60 -14.16 -22.34 4.24
C LYS A 60 -15.67 -22.14 4.09
N ALA A 61 -16.41 -22.20 5.19
CA ALA A 61 -17.84 -21.92 5.19
C ALA A 61 -18.14 -20.47 4.77
N SER A 62 -17.39 -19.49 5.31
CA SER A 62 -17.60 -18.07 5.00
C SER A 62 -17.34 -17.68 3.54
N VAL A 63 -16.49 -18.43 2.82
CA VAL A 63 -16.17 -18.17 1.41
C VAL A 63 -16.91 -19.08 0.44
N ALA A 64 -17.79 -19.97 0.93
CA ALA A 64 -18.48 -20.96 0.11
C ALA A 64 -19.32 -20.32 -1.02
N ASP A 65 -19.98 -19.21 -0.71
CA ASP A 65 -20.85 -18.47 -1.63
C ASP A 65 -20.10 -17.44 -2.50
N ALA A 66 -18.78 -17.33 -2.36
CA ALA A 66 -17.99 -16.42 -3.19
C ALA A 66 -17.92 -16.89 -4.65
N PRO A 67 -17.71 -16.01 -5.63
CA PRO A 67 -17.44 -16.41 -7.01
C PRO A 67 -16.16 -17.27 -7.11
N ASP A 68 -16.15 -18.29 -7.98
CA ASP A 68 -15.03 -19.25 -8.07
C ASP A 68 -13.68 -18.59 -8.37
N GLY A 69 -13.67 -17.51 -9.17
CA GLY A 69 -12.47 -16.72 -9.45
C GLY A 69 -11.89 -16.00 -8.24
N LEU A 70 -12.66 -15.84 -7.16
CA LEU A 70 -12.26 -15.13 -5.94
C LEU A 70 -12.04 -16.05 -4.74
N LYS A 71 -12.65 -17.24 -4.69
CA LYS A 71 -12.53 -18.18 -3.55
C LYS A 71 -11.09 -18.37 -3.10
N GLY A 72 -10.18 -18.71 -4.03
CA GLY A 72 -8.77 -18.94 -3.69
C GLY A 72 -8.02 -17.68 -3.23
N ALA A 73 -8.43 -16.48 -3.68
CA ALA A 73 -7.86 -15.23 -3.20
C ALA A 73 -8.37 -14.89 -1.79
N LEU A 74 -9.67 -15.07 -1.55
CA LEU A 74 -10.32 -14.81 -0.27
C LEU A 74 -9.85 -15.78 0.82
N GLU A 75 -9.67 -17.06 0.51
CA GLU A 75 -9.09 -18.01 1.46
C GLU A 75 -7.67 -17.62 1.88
N ARG A 76 -6.83 -17.19 0.92
CA ARG A 76 -5.45 -16.77 1.21
C ARG A 76 -5.44 -15.51 2.08
N LEU A 77 -6.32 -14.55 1.79
CA LEU A 77 -6.46 -13.32 2.57
C LEU A 77 -6.97 -13.62 3.99
N GLY A 78 -8.04 -14.39 4.13
CA GLY A 78 -8.61 -14.75 5.44
C GLY A 78 -7.61 -15.49 6.31
N ARG A 79 -6.86 -16.46 5.74
CA ARG A 79 -5.75 -17.12 6.45
C ARG A 79 -4.68 -16.13 6.92
N ALA A 80 -4.36 -15.09 6.13
CA ALA A 80 -3.36 -14.10 6.50
C ALA A 80 -3.83 -13.17 7.63
N VAL A 81 -5.08 -12.72 7.58
CA VAL A 81 -5.69 -11.85 8.61
C VAL A 81 -5.82 -12.58 9.94
N LEU A 82 -6.36 -13.81 9.95
CA LEU A 82 -6.54 -14.60 11.18
C LEU A 82 -5.23 -14.97 11.87
N ARG A 83 -4.10 -14.94 11.14
CA ARG A 83 -2.77 -15.11 11.74
C ARG A 83 -2.22 -13.80 12.28
N GLY A 84 -2.42 -12.69 11.58
CA GLY A 84 -1.97 -11.36 12.02
C GLY A 84 -2.63 -10.91 13.32
N ASP A 85 -3.90 -11.25 13.53
CA ASP A 85 -4.66 -10.94 14.76
C ASP A 85 -4.13 -11.68 16.02
N ARG A 86 -3.33 -12.74 15.83
CA ARG A 86 -2.72 -13.51 16.94
C ARG A 86 -1.35 -12.98 17.37
N ASP A 87 -0.73 -12.14 16.54
CA ASP A 87 0.63 -11.62 16.75
C ASP A 87 0.63 -10.19 17.37
N THR A 88 -0.55 -9.60 17.59
CA THR A 88 -0.76 -8.30 18.27
C THR A 88 -1.26 -8.50 19.69
#